data_AF-A0A5C9CJ60-F1
#
_entry.id   AF-A0A5C9CJ60-F1
#
_cell.length_a   1.000
_cell.length_b   1.000
_cell.length_c   1.000
_cell.angle_alpha   90.00
_cell.angle_beta   90.00
_cell.angle_gamma   90.00
#
_symmetry.space_group_name_H-M   'P 1'
#
loop_
_entity.id
_entity.type
_entity.pdbx_description
1 polymer ?
#
loop_
_entity_poly.entity_id
_entity_poly.type
_entity_poly.pdbx_seq_one_letter_code
_entity_poly.pdbx_strand_id
1 'polypeptide(L)' 'MPAEFEKVSDMKQIMHYDLLSTPGLVINDKLVSSGRIPTVAEVQKWLSA' A
#
# COMPACT_ATOMS: atom_id res chain seq x y z
N MET A 1 -2.17 13.10 14.18
CA MET A 1 -3.42 13.04 13.38
C MET A 1 -3.78 11.57 13.20
N PRO A 2 -5.05 11.19 13.12
CA PRO A 2 -5.44 9.80 12.84
C PRO A 2 -5.03 9.42 11.40
N ALA A 3 -4.69 8.14 11.19
CA ALA A 3 -4.47 7.59 9.86
C ALA A 3 -5.79 7.00 9.34
N GLU A 4 -6.07 7.23 8.06
CA GLU A 4 -7.22 6.63 7.37
C GLU A 4 -6.77 5.36 6.65
N PHE A 5 -7.60 4.32 6.76
CA PHE A 5 -7.33 3.02 6.13
C PHE A 5 -8.47 2.68 5.21
N GLU A 6 -8.14 2.40 3.95
CA GLU A 6 -9.09 1.94 2.95
C GLU A 6 -8.67 0.55 2.46
N LYS A 7 -9.62 -0.39 2.47
CA LYS A 7 -9.44 -1.69 1.84
C LYS A 7 -10.01 -1.63 0.43
N VAL A 8 -9.12 -1.49 -0.54
CA VAL A 8 -9.49 -1.56 -1.95
C VAL A 8 -9.52 -3.04 -2.39
N SER A 9 -10.64 -3.46 -2.98
CA SER A 9 -10.79 -4.78 -3.63
C SER A 9 -11.37 -4.67 -5.05
N ASP A 10 -11.72 -3.46 -5.48
CA ASP A 10 -12.15 -3.19 -6.85
C ASP A 10 -10.93 -3.20 -7.77
N MET A 11 -10.96 -4.08 -8.79
CA MET A 11 -9.84 -4.23 -9.72
C MET A 11 -9.56 -2.97 -10.54
N LYS A 12 -10.58 -2.17 -10.87
CA LYS A 12 -10.39 -0.91 -11.61
C LYS A 12 -9.63 0.11 -10.76
N GLN A 13 -9.92 0.17 -9.46
CA GLN A 13 -9.19 1.03 -8.53
C GLN A 13 -7.75 0.54 -8.33
N ILE A 14 -7.54 -0.77 -8.24
CA ILE A 14 -6.20 -1.37 -8.12
C ILE A 14 -5.34 -1.04 -9.35
N MET A 15 -5.91 -1.16 -10.56
CA MET A 15 -5.21 -0.91 -11.82
C MET A 15 -4.83 0.56 -12.05
N HIS A 16 -5.30 1.51 -11.23
CA HIS A 16 -4.80 2.90 -11.28
C HIS A 16 -3.36 3.03 -10.76
N TYR A 17 -2.88 2.04 -10.01
CA TYR A 17 -1.52 1.99 -9.52
C TYR A 17 -0.65 1.10 -10.42
N ASP A 18 0.65 1.40 -10.49
CA ASP A 18 1.68 0.54 -11.13
C ASP A 18 1.93 -0.73 -10.29
N LEU A 19 0.87 -1.51 -10.04
CA LEU A 19 0.88 -2.73 -9.26
C LEU A 19 0.91 -3.93 -10.21
N LEU A 20 2.02 -4.68 -10.21
CA LEU A 20 2.17 -5.89 -11.02
C LEU A 20 1.37 -7.07 -10.47
N SER A 21 1.26 -7.18 -9.15
CA SER A 21 0.55 -8.25 -8.47
C SER A 21 0.06 -7.81 -7.09
N THR A 22 -1.12 -8.31 -6.69
CA THR A 22 -1.65 -8.15 -5.34
C THR A 22 -1.02 -9.17 -4.39
N PRO A 23 -0.88 -8.87 -3.09
CA PRO A 23 -1.32 -7.66 -2.39
C PRO A 23 -0.41 -6.44 -2.64
N GLY A 24 -1.01 -5.25 -2.58
CA GLY A 24 -0.31 -3.96 -2.66
C GLY A 24 -0.56 -3.10 -1.42
N LEU A 25 0.39 -2.24 -1.07
CA LEU A 25 0.25 -1.23 0.00
C LEU A 25 0.62 0.14 -0.54
N VAL A 26 -0.31 1.09 -0.37
CA VAL A 26 -0.16 2.49 -0.76
C VAL A 26 -0.26 3.35 0.50
N ILE A 27 0.64 4.32 0.63
CA ILE A 27 0.64 5.31 1.72
C ILE A 27 0.80 6.69 1.08
N ASN A 28 -0.12 7.62 1.37
CA ASN A 28 -0.12 8.97 0.80
C ASN A 28 0.01 8.94 -0.74
N ASP A 29 -0.87 8.17 -1.39
CA ASP A 29 -0.90 7.94 -2.84
C ASP A 29 0.38 7.32 -3.46
N LYS A 30 1.33 6.89 -2.62
CA LYS A 30 2.57 6.25 -3.07
C LYS A 30 2.53 4.76 -2.82
N LEU A 31 2.72 3.97 -3.88
CA LEU A 31 2.90 2.53 -3.79
C LEU A 31 4.23 2.21 -3.09
N VAL A 32 4.17 1.54 -1.93
CA VAL A 32 5.34 1.20 -1.11
C VAL A 32 5.64 -0.31 -1.06
N SER A 33 4.65 -1.15 -1.36
CA SER A 33 4.83 -2.60 -1.49
C SER A 33 3.95 -3.17 -2.61
N SER A 34 4.47 -4.12 -3.38
CA SER A 34 3.78 -4.81 -4.48
C SER A 34 4.09 -6.31 -4.44
N GLY A 35 3.07 -7.14 -4.63
CA GLY A 35 3.20 -8.60 -4.76
C GLY A 35 3.63 -9.34 -3.49
N ARG A 36 3.70 -8.66 -2.35
CA ARG A 36 4.10 -9.27 -1.07
C ARG A 36 3.52 -8.52 0.13
N ILE A 37 3.46 -9.24 1.25
CA ILE A 37 3.15 -8.67 2.56
C ILE A 37 4.46 -8.12 3.16
N PRO A 38 4.54 -6.82 3.46
CA PRO A 38 5.72 -6.24 4.10
C PRO A 38 5.85 -6.67 5.56
N THR A 39 7.06 -6.63 6.08
CA THR A 39 7.34 -6.87 7.51
C THR A 39 6.96 -5.64 8.35
N VAL A 40 6.76 -5.85 9.65
CA VAL A 40 6.48 -4.74 10.59
C VAL A 40 7.58 -3.68 10.56
N ALA A 41 8.85 -4.08 10.44
CA ALA A 41 9.99 -3.16 10.40
C ALA A 41 9.96 -2.26 9.14
N GLU A 42 9.54 -2.81 7.99
CA GLU A 42 9.40 -2.03 6.75
C GLU A 42 8.26 -1.02 6.87
N VAL A 43 7.13 -1.42 7.45
CA VAL A 43 5.99 -0.52 7.69
C VAL A 43 6.39 0.63 8.61
N GLN A 44 7.10 0.35 9.71
CA GLN A 44 7.60 1.39 10.61
C GLN A 44 8.49 2.40 9.90
N LYS A 45 9.37 1.94 9.01
CA LYS A 45 10.27 2.81 8.24
C LYS A 45 9.50 3.78 7.33
N TRP A 46 8.41 3.35 6.70
CA TRP A 46 7.59 4.22 5.86
C TRP A 46 6.77 5.24 6.65
N LEU A 47 6.34 4.88 7.87
CA LEU A 47 5.58 5.79 8.73
C LEU A 47 6.45 6.86 9.41
N SER A 48 7.76 6.63 9.51
CA SER A 48 8.73 7.57 10.08
C SER A 48 9.37 8.52 9.06
N ALA A 49 9.14 8.29 7.77
CA ALA A 49 9.73 9.07 6.66
C ALA A 49 8.87 10.29 6.31
#